data_AF-A0A7C3T3M8-F1
#
_entry.id   AF-A0A7C3T3M8-F1
#
_cell.length_a   1.000
_cell.length_b   1.000
_cell.length_c   1.000
_cell.angle_alpha   90.00
_cell.angle_beta   90.00
_cell.angle_gamma   90.00
#
_symmetry.space_group_name_H-M   'P 1'
#
loop_
_entity.id
_entity.type
_entity.pdbx_description
1 polymer ?
#
loop_
_entity_poly.entity_id
_entity_poly.type
_entity_poly.pdbx_seq_one_letter_code
_entity_poly.pdbx_strand_id
1 'polypeptide(L)'
;MIITTSKPFEEVLKELEGEDKVFIVGCGSCATTCETGGEEQVAEMKAKLEAEGKTVTGTVVYEEVCHELNTKRKFRENKEAVEAAEGFLVMCCGAGTQSVREATEKPVHPACNTVFLGNIQRHGHFVEKCSLCGECVLEDFGAICPVTRCHKGILNGPCGGTDEGKCETSKEKDCGWTLIYKQLEKMGKLDRFRKIYGLKNWQANMKPGQVIFEKKGEGGE
;
A
#
# COMPACT_ATOMS: atom_id res chain seq x y z
N MET A 1 0.08 -1.80 6.00
CA MET A 1 0.78 -2.55 4.95
C MET A 1 0.17 -2.19 3.61
N ILE A 2 0.99 -1.87 2.60
CA ILE A 2 0.53 -1.57 1.25
C ILE A 2 0.63 -2.85 0.41
N ILE A 3 -0.49 -3.27 -0.17
CA ILE A 3 -0.53 -4.45 -1.04
C ILE A 3 0.03 -4.07 -2.39
N THR A 4 0.89 -4.94 -2.91
CA THR A 4 1.51 -4.78 -4.22
C THR A 4 1.33 -6.03 -5.05
N THR A 5 1.32 -5.87 -6.36
CA THR A 5 1.39 -6.98 -7.32
C THR A 5 2.54 -6.70 -8.27
N SER A 6 3.28 -7.73 -8.68
CA SER A 6 4.35 -7.57 -9.66
C SER A 6 3.76 -7.15 -11.01
N LYS A 7 4.43 -6.22 -11.69
CA LYS A 7 4.12 -5.94 -13.09
C LYS A 7 4.48 -7.14 -13.98
N PRO A 8 3.85 -7.30 -15.15
CA PRO A 8 4.34 -8.22 -16.17
C PRO A 8 5.80 -7.95 -16.51
N PHE A 9 6.59 -9.00 -16.73
CA PHE A 9 8.02 -8.85 -16.95
C PHE A 9 8.32 -8.10 -18.25
N GLU A 10 7.49 -8.28 -19.27
CA GLU A 10 7.58 -7.59 -20.56
C GLU A 10 7.38 -6.08 -20.42
N GLU A 11 6.51 -5.65 -19.50
CA GLU A 11 6.33 -4.24 -19.16
C GLU A 11 7.60 -3.68 -18.50
N VAL A 12 8.18 -4.42 -17.56
CA VAL A 12 9.44 -4.03 -16.89
C VAL A 12 10.59 -3.91 -17.88
N LEU A 13 10.74 -4.87 -18.81
CA LEU A 13 11.79 -4.81 -19.83
C LEU A 13 11.63 -3.58 -20.73
N LYS A 14 10.39 -3.29 -21.15
CA LYS A 14 10.07 -2.12 -21.95
C LYS A 14 10.39 -0.81 -21.23
N GLU A 15 10.11 -0.73 -19.93
CA GLU A 15 10.43 0.45 -19.12
C GLU A 15 11.94 0.67 -18.95
N LEU A 16 12.73 -0.41 -18.98
CA LEU A 16 14.20 -0.39 -18.92
C LEU A 16 14.87 -0.30 -20.30
N GLU A 17 14.13 0.02 -21.38
CA GLU A 17 14.72 0.17 -22.72
C GLU A 17 15.75 1.31 -22.75
N GLY A 18 16.95 1.03 -23.26
CA GLY A 18 18.06 1.99 -23.32
C GLY A 18 18.94 2.03 -22.06
N GLU A 19 18.66 1.21 -21.05
CA GLU A 19 19.46 1.09 -19.82
C GLU A 19 19.95 -0.36 -19.66
N ASP A 20 21.24 -0.57 -19.93
CA ASP A 20 21.86 -1.89 -19.87
C ASP A 20 22.30 -2.24 -18.44
N LYS A 21 22.61 -1.22 -17.63
CA LYS A 21 23.07 -1.39 -16.24
C LYS A 21 22.00 -0.97 -15.25
N VAL A 22 21.50 -1.91 -14.45
CA VAL A 22 20.36 -1.66 -13.56
C VAL A 22 20.73 -1.98 -12.11
N PHE A 23 20.34 -1.11 -11.17
CA PHE A 23 20.40 -1.39 -9.74
C PHE A 23 19.00 -1.74 -9.21
N ILE A 24 18.87 -2.84 -8.47
CA ILE A 24 17.55 -3.30 -7.98
C ILE A 24 17.35 -2.93 -6.51
N VAL A 25 16.20 -2.34 -6.20
CA VAL A 25 15.79 -2.01 -4.83
C VAL A 25 14.54 -2.83 -4.47
N GLY A 26 14.63 -3.64 -3.42
CA GLY A 26 13.51 -4.38 -2.84
C GLY A 26 13.06 -3.84 -1.48
N CYS A 27 11.85 -4.20 -1.07
CA CYS A 27 11.24 -3.81 0.20
C CYS A 27 10.98 -5.01 1.12
N GLY A 28 11.67 -5.03 2.26
CA GLY A 28 11.66 -6.07 3.28
C GLY A 28 10.36 -6.18 4.10
N SER A 29 9.44 -5.21 3.98
CA SER A 29 8.19 -5.20 4.75
C SER A 29 6.97 -5.61 3.90
N CYS A 30 6.32 -4.63 3.28
CA CYS A 30 5.04 -4.82 2.60
C CYS A 30 5.17 -5.65 1.32
N ALA A 31 6.20 -5.38 0.50
CA ALA A 31 6.41 -6.10 -0.75
C ALA A 31 6.89 -7.54 -0.50
N THR A 32 7.72 -7.76 0.52
CA THR A 32 8.09 -9.12 0.98
C THR A 32 6.86 -9.90 1.41
N THR A 33 5.95 -9.29 2.19
CA THR A 33 4.70 -9.96 2.60
C THR A 33 3.80 -10.30 1.41
N CYS A 34 3.85 -9.50 0.34
CA CYS A 34 3.11 -9.75 -0.89
C CYS A 34 3.82 -10.70 -1.86
N GLU A 35 5.04 -11.16 -1.54
CA GLU A 35 5.90 -11.94 -2.44
C GLU A 35 6.14 -11.22 -3.78
N THR A 36 6.40 -9.91 -3.74
CA THR A 36 6.61 -9.07 -4.94
C THR A 36 7.93 -8.30 -4.95
N GLY A 37 8.67 -8.29 -3.84
CA GLY A 37 9.87 -7.46 -3.72
C GLY A 37 10.76 -7.75 -2.52
N GLY A 38 10.63 -8.93 -1.92
CA GLY A 38 11.58 -9.42 -0.92
C GLY A 38 12.84 -9.98 -1.55
N GLU A 39 13.74 -10.52 -0.72
CA GLU A 39 15.05 -11.02 -1.16
C GLU A 39 14.92 -12.09 -2.26
N GLU A 40 14.00 -13.04 -2.10
CA GLU A 40 13.73 -14.09 -3.09
C GLU A 40 13.29 -13.49 -4.43
N GLN A 41 12.31 -12.58 -4.42
CA GLN A 41 11.80 -11.96 -5.66
C GLN A 41 12.85 -11.08 -6.33
N VAL A 42 13.70 -10.39 -5.55
CA VAL A 42 14.80 -9.58 -6.07
C VAL A 42 15.86 -10.47 -6.73
N ALA A 43 16.18 -11.61 -6.13
CA ALA A 43 17.10 -12.59 -6.72
C ALA A 43 16.54 -13.18 -8.03
N GLU A 44 15.25 -13.52 -8.07
CA GLU A 44 14.58 -13.99 -9.29
C GLU A 44 14.56 -12.93 -10.39
N MET A 45 14.22 -11.68 -10.05
CA MET A 45 14.21 -10.56 -11.00
C MET A 45 15.61 -10.30 -11.55
N LYS A 46 16.65 -10.34 -10.68
CA LYS A 46 18.04 -10.23 -11.10
C LYS A 46 18.37 -11.29 -12.17
N ALA A 47 18.07 -12.56 -11.90
CA ALA A 47 18.34 -13.64 -12.84
C ALA A 47 17.60 -13.47 -14.17
N LYS A 48 16.35 -13.00 -14.15
CA LYS A 48 15.56 -12.70 -15.36
C LYS A 48 16.18 -11.57 -16.18
N LEU A 49 16.59 -10.46 -15.55
CA LEU A 49 17.22 -9.35 -16.26
C LEU A 49 18.57 -9.74 -16.86
N GLU A 50 19.38 -10.51 -16.12
CA GLU A 50 20.67 -11.02 -16.62
C GLU A 50 20.49 -11.98 -17.81
N ALA A 51 19.43 -12.79 -17.83
CA ALA A 51 19.09 -13.64 -18.97
C ALA A 51 18.69 -12.84 -20.22
N GLU A 52 18.12 -11.64 -20.04
CA GLU A 52 17.78 -10.69 -21.13
C GLU A 52 18.96 -9.79 -21.51
N GLY A 53 20.17 -10.08 -21.03
CA GLY A 53 21.41 -9.39 -21.40
C GLY A 53 21.68 -8.08 -20.63
N LYS A 54 20.88 -7.74 -19.62
CA LYS A 54 21.13 -6.59 -18.74
C LYS A 54 22.16 -6.95 -17.67
N THR A 55 22.92 -5.97 -17.22
CA THR A 55 23.88 -6.10 -16.12
C THR A 55 23.26 -5.55 -14.84
N VAL A 56 23.09 -6.39 -13.82
CA VAL A 56 22.65 -5.93 -12.49
C VAL A 56 23.86 -5.47 -11.69
N THR A 57 24.02 -4.15 -11.53
CA THR A 57 25.20 -3.56 -10.87
C THR A 57 25.23 -3.82 -9.37
N GLY A 58 24.05 -4.02 -8.77
CA GLY A 58 23.88 -4.37 -7.38
C GLY A 58 22.41 -4.49 -7.01
N THR A 59 22.16 -5.05 -5.84
CA THR A 59 20.82 -5.23 -5.28
C THR A 59 20.83 -4.83 -3.81
N VAL A 60 19.75 -4.21 -3.34
CA VAL A 60 19.55 -3.96 -1.90
C VAL A 60 18.11 -4.23 -1.50
N VAL A 61 17.93 -4.89 -0.35
CA VAL A 61 16.61 -5.09 0.28
C VAL A 61 16.68 -4.58 1.71
N TYR A 62 15.70 -3.78 2.11
CA TYR A 62 15.59 -3.25 3.47
C TYR A 62 14.12 -2.97 3.80
N GLU A 63 13.79 -2.93 5.09
CA GLU A 63 12.39 -2.98 5.56
C GLU A 63 11.49 -1.88 4.99
N GLU A 64 11.88 -0.61 5.11
CA GLU A 64 11.04 0.54 4.78
C GLU A 64 11.69 1.41 3.70
N VAL A 65 11.47 1.03 2.44
CA VAL A 65 11.94 1.80 1.27
C VAL A 65 11.31 3.20 1.22
N CYS A 66 10.10 3.37 1.78
CA CYS A 66 9.41 4.65 1.90
C CYS A 66 10.00 5.59 2.98
N HIS A 67 11.14 5.23 3.60
CA HIS A 67 11.86 6.08 4.53
C HIS A 67 13.08 6.72 3.85
N GLU A 68 12.89 7.92 3.29
CA GLU A 68 13.85 8.60 2.39
C GLU A 68 15.28 8.70 2.94
N LEU A 69 15.46 9.04 4.23
CA LEU A 69 16.80 9.13 4.83
C LEU A 69 17.50 7.77 4.91
N ASN A 70 16.75 6.69 5.08
CA ASN A 70 17.29 5.33 5.08
C ASN A 70 17.65 4.91 3.66
N THR A 71 16.82 5.24 2.66
CA THR A 71 17.13 5.04 1.24
C THR A 71 18.45 5.70 0.85
N LYS A 72 18.63 6.99 1.20
CA LYS A 72 19.89 7.73 0.98
C LYS A 72 21.07 7.07 1.68
N ARG A 73 20.89 6.58 2.91
CA ARG A 73 21.92 5.82 3.64
C ARG A 73 22.29 4.53 2.90
N LYS A 74 21.31 3.73 2.47
CA LYS A 74 21.53 2.48 1.73
C LYS A 74 22.24 2.71 0.40
N PHE A 75 21.96 3.82 -0.29
CA PHE A 75 22.66 4.16 -1.52
C PHE A 75 24.12 4.53 -1.27
N ARG A 76 24.44 5.23 -0.17
CA ARG A 76 25.83 5.48 0.24
C ARG A 76 26.58 4.21 0.60
N GLU A 77 25.92 3.25 1.26
CA GLU A 77 26.50 1.94 1.57
C GLU A 77 26.80 1.12 0.29
N ASN A 78 26.10 1.38 -0.80
CA ASN A 78 26.25 0.69 -2.09
C ASN A 78 26.77 1.63 -3.19
N LYS A 79 27.56 2.64 -2.82
CA LYS A 79 27.90 3.78 -3.69
C LYS A 79 28.41 3.36 -5.07
N GLU A 80 29.37 2.43 -5.13
CA GLU A 80 29.98 1.99 -6.39
C GLU A 80 28.95 1.37 -7.35
N ALA A 81 28.07 0.50 -6.84
CA ALA A 81 27.03 -0.15 -7.63
C ALA A 81 25.94 0.85 -8.09
N VAL A 82 25.57 1.79 -7.22
CA VAL A 82 24.61 2.88 -7.50
C VAL A 82 25.18 3.84 -8.55
N GLU A 83 26.47 4.17 -8.49
CA GLU A 83 27.16 5.02 -9.46
C GLU A 83 27.32 4.33 -10.81
N ALA A 84 27.55 3.01 -10.83
CA ALA A 84 27.67 2.23 -12.06
C ALA A 84 26.34 2.00 -12.80
N ALA A 85 25.20 2.10 -12.12
CA ALA A 85 23.89 1.89 -12.71
C ALA A 85 23.47 3.02 -13.66
N GLU A 86 22.78 2.70 -14.73
CA GLU A 86 22.13 3.66 -15.65
C GLU A 86 20.69 3.95 -15.19
N GLY A 87 20.00 2.94 -14.66
CA GLY A 87 18.64 3.05 -14.11
C GLY A 87 18.43 2.22 -12.85
N PHE A 88 17.32 2.47 -12.15
CA PHE A 88 16.92 1.75 -10.95
C PHE A 88 15.62 0.99 -11.19
N LEU A 89 15.61 -0.31 -10.90
CA LEU A 89 14.38 -1.09 -10.85
C LEU A 89 13.92 -1.23 -9.41
N VAL A 90 12.72 -0.76 -9.10
CA VAL A 90 12.20 -0.66 -7.73
C VAL A 90 11.04 -1.63 -7.52
N MET A 91 11.31 -2.70 -6.79
CA MET A 91 10.36 -3.75 -6.41
C MET A 91 9.67 -3.41 -5.09
N CYS A 92 8.89 -2.33 -5.08
CA CYS A 92 8.05 -1.94 -3.93
C CYS A 92 6.83 -1.10 -4.35
N CYS A 93 6.11 -0.53 -3.37
CA CYS A 93 4.99 0.36 -3.66
C CYS A 93 5.43 1.73 -4.20
N GLY A 94 4.47 2.53 -4.67
CA GLY A 94 4.73 3.84 -5.25
C GLY A 94 5.39 4.83 -4.28
N ALA A 95 5.10 4.75 -2.98
CA ALA A 95 5.76 5.58 -1.98
C ALA A 95 7.26 5.27 -1.86
N GLY A 96 7.63 3.98 -1.81
CA GLY A 96 9.04 3.59 -1.80
C GLY A 96 9.76 3.92 -3.12
N THR A 97 9.06 3.80 -4.25
CA THR A 97 9.60 4.23 -5.56
C THR A 97 9.94 5.72 -5.56
N GLN A 98 9.07 6.56 -5.00
CA GLN A 98 9.35 8.00 -4.88
C GLN A 98 10.49 8.30 -3.90
N SER A 99 10.62 7.55 -2.80
CA SER A 99 11.79 7.69 -1.91
C SER A 99 13.11 7.31 -2.59
N VAL A 100 13.10 6.35 -3.53
CA VAL A 100 14.26 6.08 -4.39
C VAL A 100 14.53 7.25 -5.33
N ARG A 101 13.50 7.83 -5.95
CA ARG A 101 13.65 9.04 -6.77
C ARG A 101 14.25 10.21 -6.00
N GLU A 102 13.87 10.42 -4.75
CA GLU A 102 14.46 11.47 -3.90
C GLU A 102 15.95 11.22 -3.53
N ALA A 103 16.45 10.00 -3.78
CA ALA A 103 17.84 9.62 -3.52
C ALA A 103 18.74 9.61 -4.77
N THR A 104 18.19 9.78 -5.98
CA THR A 104 18.95 9.74 -7.24
C THR A 104 18.28 10.53 -8.36
N GLU A 105 19.09 11.19 -9.21
CA GLU A 105 18.59 11.86 -10.43
C GLU A 105 18.49 10.92 -11.65
N LYS A 106 19.04 9.71 -11.53
CA LYS A 106 18.97 8.69 -12.59
C LYS A 106 17.54 8.16 -12.75
N PRO A 107 17.17 7.58 -13.91
CA PRO A 107 15.88 6.92 -14.13
C PRO A 107 15.51 5.93 -13.03
N VAL A 108 14.24 5.95 -12.60
CA VAL A 108 13.68 5.08 -11.55
C VAL A 108 12.38 4.47 -12.05
N HIS A 109 12.33 3.14 -12.09
CA HIS A 109 11.26 2.38 -12.71
C HIS A 109 10.57 1.49 -11.68
N PRO A 110 9.24 1.63 -11.47
CA PRO A 110 8.50 0.78 -10.55
C PRO A 110 8.26 -0.61 -11.16
N ALA A 111 8.66 -1.67 -10.46
CA ALA A 111 8.41 -3.06 -10.86
C ALA A 111 7.09 -3.64 -10.32
N CYS A 112 6.36 -2.87 -9.51
CA CYS A 112 5.14 -3.32 -8.85
C CYS A 112 4.01 -2.29 -8.97
N ASN A 113 2.78 -2.79 -9.07
CA ASN A 113 1.56 -2.02 -8.95
C ASN A 113 1.18 -1.88 -7.47
N THR A 114 0.87 -0.65 -7.04
CA THR A 114 0.29 -0.38 -5.71
C THR A 114 -1.21 -0.59 -5.76
N VAL A 115 -1.73 -1.51 -4.93
CA VAL A 115 -3.14 -1.93 -5.01
C VAL A 115 -3.99 -1.19 -3.97
N PHE A 116 -3.77 -1.43 -2.68
CA PHE A 116 -4.51 -0.79 -1.58
C PHE A 116 -3.80 -0.95 -0.22
N LEU A 117 -4.31 -0.26 0.81
CA LEU A 117 -3.94 -0.55 2.21
C LEU A 117 -4.60 -1.86 2.65
N GLY A 118 -3.81 -2.90 2.86
CA GLY A 118 -4.31 -4.25 3.11
C GLY A 118 -4.22 -4.70 4.56
N ASN A 119 -5.21 -5.47 4.95
CA ASN A 119 -5.15 -6.39 6.08
C ASN A 119 -4.88 -7.80 5.57
N ILE A 120 -4.05 -8.55 6.29
CA ILE A 120 -3.79 -9.96 6.03
C ILE A 120 -4.88 -10.78 6.71
N GLN A 121 -5.66 -11.54 5.95
CA GLN A 121 -6.57 -12.54 6.54
C GLN A 121 -5.85 -13.85 6.81
N ARG A 122 -4.98 -14.24 5.87
CA ARG A 122 -4.05 -15.37 5.91
C ARG A 122 -3.02 -15.14 4.81
N HIS A 123 -1.95 -15.94 4.78
CA HIS A 123 -0.91 -15.85 3.76
C HIS A 123 -1.51 -15.83 2.34
N GLY A 124 -1.09 -14.89 1.49
CA GLY A 124 -1.62 -14.72 0.12
C GLY A 124 -3.04 -14.16 0.00
N HIS A 125 -3.75 -13.91 1.11
CA HIS A 125 -5.12 -13.38 1.09
C HIS A 125 -5.21 -12.04 1.80
N PHE A 126 -5.30 -10.98 1.00
CA PHE A 126 -5.35 -9.60 1.46
C PHE A 126 -6.72 -8.97 1.23
N VAL A 127 -7.16 -8.13 2.17
CA VAL A 127 -8.44 -7.43 2.07
C VAL A 127 -8.28 -5.96 2.44
N GLU A 128 -8.93 -5.08 1.69
CA GLU A 128 -9.02 -3.67 2.04
C GLU A 128 -10.08 -3.47 3.13
N LYS A 129 -9.70 -2.82 4.24
CA LYS A 129 -10.65 -2.45 5.31
C LYS A 129 -10.65 -0.96 5.65
N CYS A 130 -9.72 -0.18 5.07
CA CYS A 130 -9.64 1.26 5.28
C CYS A 130 -9.15 1.95 4.00
N SER A 131 -9.84 3.01 3.62
CA SER A 131 -9.51 3.83 2.43
C SER A 131 -8.76 5.12 2.78
N LEU A 132 -8.23 5.23 4.01
CA LEU A 132 -7.41 6.36 4.46
C LEU A 132 -8.10 7.73 4.29
N CYS A 133 -9.40 7.82 4.56
CA CYS A 133 -10.20 9.00 4.23
C CYS A 133 -10.00 10.23 5.15
N GLY A 134 -9.08 10.21 6.12
CA GLY A 134 -8.77 11.36 7.00
C GLY A 134 -9.78 11.64 8.12
N GLU A 135 -11.00 11.10 8.03
CA GLU A 135 -12.04 11.27 9.05
C GLU A 135 -12.59 9.88 9.43
N CYS A 136 -12.16 9.37 10.58
CA CYS A 136 -12.52 8.04 11.05
C CYS A 136 -13.93 8.03 11.66
N VAL A 137 -14.77 7.10 11.21
CA VAL A 137 -16.13 6.90 11.72
C VAL A 137 -16.31 5.51 12.38
N LEU A 138 -15.24 4.75 12.57
CA LEU A 138 -15.33 3.34 12.98
C LEU A 138 -16.03 3.13 14.33
N GLU A 139 -15.88 4.07 15.26
CA GLU A 139 -16.53 4.01 16.58
C GLU A 139 -18.06 3.91 16.44
N ASP A 140 -18.63 4.65 15.51
CA ASP A 140 -20.08 4.67 15.27
C ASP A 140 -20.62 3.35 14.69
N PHE A 141 -19.78 2.60 13.97
CA PHE A 141 -20.20 1.43 13.18
C PHE A 141 -19.62 0.10 13.69
N GLY A 142 -19.33 0.02 14.99
CA GLY A 142 -18.87 -1.23 15.62
C GLY A 142 -17.53 -1.71 15.07
N ALA A 143 -16.61 -0.79 14.76
CA ALA A 143 -15.30 -1.06 14.15
C ALA A 143 -15.36 -1.71 12.75
N ILE A 144 -16.47 -1.55 12.02
CA ILE A 144 -16.61 -1.96 10.62
C ILE A 144 -16.81 -0.71 9.77
N CYS A 145 -15.88 -0.43 8.85
CA CYS A 145 -15.92 0.79 8.05
C CYS A 145 -17.05 0.73 7.02
N PRO A 146 -18.11 1.56 7.10
CA PRO A 146 -19.15 1.58 6.08
C PRO A 146 -18.65 2.13 4.74
N VAL A 147 -17.60 2.97 4.75
CA VAL A 147 -17.01 3.55 3.55
C VAL A 147 -16.26 2.50 2.73
N THR A 148 -15.40 1.71 3.37
CA THR A 148 -14.57 0.72 2.67
C THR A 148 -15.25 -0.64 2.54
N ARG A 149 -16.00 -1.08 3.56
CA ARG A 149 -16.61 -2.43 3.58
C ARG A 149 -17.95 -2.51 2.85
N CYS A 150 -18.58 -1.38 2.55
CA CYS A 150 -19.75 -1.35 1.68
C CYS A 150 -19.32 -1.05 0.24
N HIS A 151 -19.86 -1.78 -0.74
CA HIS A 151 -19.57 -1.50 -2.16
C HIS A 151 -19.98 -0.07 -2.57
N LYS A 152 -21.04 0.47 -1.97
CA LYS A 152 -21.55 1.82 -2.25
C LYS A 152 -20.85 2.91 -1.43
N GLY A 153 -20.07 2.55 -0.42
CA GLY A 153 -19.36 3.49 0.46
C GLY A 153 -20.24 4.50 1.22
N ILE A 154 -21.52 4.18 1.43
CA ILE A 154 -22.49 5.09 2.07
C ILE A 154 -22.38 5.07 3.60
N LEU A 155 -22.54 6.24 4.23
CA LEU A 155 -22.59 6.38 5.69
C LEU A 155 -23.98 6.09 6.30
N ASN A 156 -25.04 6.19 5.50
CA ASN A 156 -26.42 5.97 5.95
C ASN A 156 -27.05 4.85 5.11
N GLY A 157 -26.94 3.61 5.60
CA GLY A 157 -27.63 2.45 5.06
C GLY A 157 -28.63 1.87 6.08
N PRO A 158 -29.16 0.66 5.84
CA PRO A 158 -28.94 -0.19 4.68
C PRO A 158 -29.55 0.40 3.39
N CYS A 159 -29.04 -0.02 2.23
CA CYS A 159 -29.51 0.46 0.92
C CYS A 159 -30.61 -0.41 0.27
N GLY A 160 -31.15 -1.40 0.99
CA GLY A 160 -32.09 -2.40 0.45
C GLY A 160 -31.46 -3.51 -0.40
N GLY A 161 -30.19 -3.33 -0.78
CA GLY A 161 -29.41 -4.20 -1.64
C GLY A 161 -28.84 -5.49 -1.06
N THR A 162 -29.50 -6.06 -0.07
CA THR A 162 -28.97 -7.18 0.71
C THR A 162 -29.81 -8.42 0.47
N ASP A 163 -29.16 -9.54 0.17
CA ASP A 163 -29.78 -10.85 -0.01
C ASP A 163 -29.12 -11.85 0.94
N GLU A 164 -29.86 -12.37 1.91
CA GLU A 164 -29.37 -13.28 2.96
C GLU A 164 -28.06 -12.84 3.66
N GLY A 165 -27.82 -11.52 3.75
CA GLY A 165 -26.61 -10.93 4.34
C GLY A 165 -25.44 -10.74 3.37
N LYS A 166 -25.61 -11.08 2.10
CA LYS A 166 -24.68 -10.80 0.99
C LYS A 166 -25.07 -9.53 0.25
N CYS A 167 -24.09 -8.94 -0.44
CA CYS A 167 -24.27 -7.72 -1.21
C CYS A 167 -24.85 -8.05 -2.60
N GLU A 168 -25.78 -7.22 -3.10
CA GLU A 168 -26.35 -7.33 -4.45
C GLU A 168 -25.32 -7.46 -5.58
N THR A 169 -24.09 -6.96 -5.39
CA THR A 169 -23.06 -6.96 -6.44
C THR A 169 -22.26 -8.26 -6.51
N SER A 170 -22.35 -9.13 -5.50
CA SER A 170 -21.71 -10.44 -5.52
C SER A 170 -22.20 -11.32 -4.37
N LYS A 171 -22.56 -12.57 -4.69
CA LYS A 171 -22.96 -13.59 -3.71
C LYS A 171 -21.85 -13.96 -2.73
N GLU A 172 -20.59 -13.76 -3.11
CA GLU A 172 -19.43 -14.02 -2.25
C GLU A 172 -19.16 -12.88 -1.27
N LYS A 173 -19.64 -11.66 -1.57
CA LYS A 173 -19.33 -10.46 -0.81
C LYS A 173 -20.33 -10.24 0.32
N ASP A 174 -19.85 -10.27 1.56
CA ASP A 174 -20.66 -9.91 2.72
C ASP A 174 -21.14 -8.45 2.64
N CYS A 175 -22.41 -8.22 2.95
CA CYS A 175 -22.95 -6.87 3.03
C CYS A 175 -22.37 -6.15 4.26
N GLY A 176 -21.66 -5.04 4.03
CA GLY A 176 -21.09 -4.21 5.09
C GLY A 176 -22.12 -3.80 6.15
N TRP A 177 -23.35 -3.48 5.75
CA TRP A 177 -24.42 -3.08 6.67
C TRP A 177 -24.99 -4.24 7.49
N THR A 178 -25.06 -5.45 6.92
CA THR A 178 -25.39 -6.66 7.71
C THR A 178 -24.31 -6.94 8.76
N LEU A 179 -23.04 -6.79 8.40
CA LEU A 179 -21.93 -6.97 9.34
C LEU A 179 -21.99 -5.93 10.48
N ILE A 180 -22.22 -4.65 10.14
CA ILE A 180 -22.37 -3.56 11.12
C ILE A 180 -23.54 -3.84 12.07
N TYR A 181 -24.72 -4.18 11.54
CA TYR A 181 -25.90 -4.48 12.35
C TYR A 181 -25.61 -5.59 13.37
N LYS A 182 -25.12 -6.75 12.89
CA LYS A 182 -24.81 -7.91 13.74
C LYS A 182 -23.78 -7.57 14.82
N GLN A 183 -22.81 -6.72 14.50
CA GLN A 183 -21.79 -6.31 15.45
C GLN A 183 -22.34 -5.35 16.52
N LEU A 184 -23.14 -4.36 16.12
CA LEU A 184 -23.77 -3.43 17.05
C LEU A 184 -24.81 -4.11 17.95
N GLU A 185 -25.56 -5.08 17.42
CA GLU A 185 -26.48 -5.93 18.17
C GLU A 185 -25.76 -6.69 19.30
N LYS A 186 -24.64 -7.35 18.97
CA LYS A 186 -23.79 -8.04 19.96
C LYS A 186 -23.23 -7.10 21.04
N MET A 187 -22.99 -5.84 20.68
CA MET A 187 -22.48 -4.81 21.61
C MET A 187 -23.59 -4.15 22.43
N GLY A 188 -24.87 -4.42 22.15
CA GLY A 188 -26.00 -3.71 22.76
C GLY A 188 -26.08 -2.22 22.35
N LYS A 189 -25.54 -1.85 21.18
CA LYS A 189 -25.41 -0.46 20.70
C LYS A 189 -26.22 -0.18 19.42
N LEU A 190 -27.43 -0.75 19.31
CA LEU A 190 -28.29 -0.58 18.13
C LEU A 190 -28.84 0.85 17.97
N ASP A 191 -28.76 1.69 19.00
CA ASP A 191 -29.06 3.12 18.93
C ASP A 191 -28.18 3.83 17.88
N ARG A 192 -26.90 3.47 17.78
CA ARG A 192 -25.97 4.02 16.77
C ARG A 192 -26.40 3.68 15.35
N PHE A 193 -26.97 2.50 15.13
CA PHE A 193 -27.47 2.08 13.81
C PHE A 193 -28.63 2.94 13.31
N ARG A 194 -29.41 3.54 14.23
CA ARG A 194 -30.56 4.41 13.89
C ARG A 194 -30.18 5.87 13.71
N LYS A 195 -28.95 6.24 14.07
CA LYS A 195 -28.46 7.61 13.95
C LYS A 195 -28.26 7.96 12.47
N ILE A 196 -28.72 9.14 12.08
CA ILE A 196 -28.45 9.70 10.76
C ILE A 196 -27.13 10.48 10.85
N TYR A 197 -26.18 10.12 10.00
CA TYR A 197 -24.89 10.75 9.90
C TYR A 197 -24.89 11.82 8.81
N GLY A 198 -24.17 12.91 9.04
CA GLY A 198 -23.96 13.96 8.04
C GLY A 198 -23.20 13.45 6.81
N LEU A 199 -23.10 14.32 5.80
CA LEU A 199 -22.25 14.03 4.64
C LEU A 199 -20.80 13.84 5.09
N LYS A 200 -20.13 12.83 4.53
CA LYS A 200 -18.73 12.58 4.81
C LYS A 200 -17.87 13.77 4.36
N ASN A 201 -16.96 14.22 5.20
CA ASN A 201 -15.99 15.23 4.79
C ASN A 201 -14.85 14.58 3.98
N TRP A 202 -14.98 14.60 2.66
CA TRP A 202 -13.93 14.10 1.76
C TRP A 202 -12.72 15.04 1.62
N GLN A 203 -12.79 16.27 2.16
CA GLN A 203 -11.67 17.22 2.19
C GLN A 203 -10.75 17.00 3.40
N ALA A 204 -11.13 16.15 4.36
CA ALA A 204 -10.32 15.85 5.54
C ALA A 204 -8.96 15.20 5.20
N ASN A 205 -8.85 14.53 4.06
CA ASN A 205 -7.58 14.06 3.52
C ASN A 205 -7.22 14.85 2.25
N MET A 206 -6.50 15.96 2.42
CA MET A 206 -5.95 16.72 1.30
C MET A 206 -4.79 15.98 0.65
N LYS A 207 -4.71 16.01 -0.69
CA LYS A 207 -3.62 15.42 -1.47
C LYS A 207 -2.79 16.52 -2.14
N PRO A 208 -1.46 16.55 -1.99
CA PRO A 208 -0.65 15.70 -1.11
C PRO A 208 -0.90 16.04 0.38
N GLY A 209 -0.89 15.02 1.23
CA GLY A 209 -1.08 15.18 2.67
C GLY A 209 0.25 15.42 3.38
N GLN A 210 0.27 16.34 4.35
CA GLN A 210 1.46 16.61 5.18
C GLN A 210 1.02 16.85 6.63
N VAL A 211 1.72 16.23 7.57
CA VAL A 211 1.54 16.43 9.01
C VAL A 211 2.92 16.56 9.65
N ILE A 212 3.14 17.63 10.41
CA ILE A 212 4.36 17.86 11.18
C ILE A 212 3.96 17.84 12.65
N PHE A 213 4.46 16.87 13.41
CA PHE A 213 4.31 16.85 14.85
C PHE A 213 5.45 17.65 15.48
N GLU A 214 5.12 18.75 16.15
CA GLU A 214 6.09 19.42 17.00
C GLU A 214 6.45 18.49 18.16
N LYS A 215 7.74 18.37 18.47
CA LYS A 215 8.15 17.74 19.73
C LYS A 215 7.51 18.55 20.84
N LYS A 216 6.69 17.92 21.69
CA LYS A 216 6.35 18.51 22.98
C LYS A 216 7.68 18.81 23.67
N GLY A 217 7.98 20.09 23.89
CA GLY A 217 9.13 20.47 24.69
C GLY A 217 9.05 19.74 26.02
N GLU A 218 10.17 19.22 26.49
CA GLU A 218 10.34 18.80 27.88
C GLU A 218 10.13 20.05 28.74
N GLY A 219 8.86 20.35 29.04
CA GLY A 219 8.48 21.35 30.01
C GLY A 219 8.89 20.82 31.37
N GLY A 220 9.98 21.38 31.89
CA GLY A 220 10.33 21.24 33.29
C GLY A 220 9.18 21.73 34.16
N GLU A 221 8.77 20.87 35.08
CA GLU A 221 8.29 21.27 36.41
C GLU A 221 9.44 21.13 37.40
#